data_AF-A0A660DZX0-F1
#
_entry.id   AF-A0A660DZX0-F1
#
_cell.length_a   1.000
_cell.length_b   1.000
_cell.length_c   1.000
_cell.angle_alpha   90.00
_cell.angle_beta   90.00
_cell.angle_gamma   90.00
#
_symmetry.space_group_name_H-M   'P 1'
#
loop_
_entity.id
_entity.type
_entity.pdbx_description
1 polymer ?
#
loop_
_entity_poly.entity_id
_entity_poly.type
_entity_poly.pdbx_seq_one_letter_code
_entity_poly.pdbx_strand_id
1 'polypeptide(L)'
;MKKVWLSVAAMALLTPMVAETQTAQAASWHNGTPKAMRGKYQAKKHSAAQGFGDMYHITAKTYTYDASGMPQVKATKLRYKKISAHTWRLQGKVKTSAAVRFSKLDEKIYCKSKKFAATDYGSKFSKLSWATKVSKFK
;
A
#
# COMPACT_ATOMS: atom_id res chain seq x y z
N MET A 1 -13.66 -67.64 -46.00
CA MET A 1 -13.85 -68.08 -44.59
C MET A 1 -13.43 -66.91 -43.70
N LYS A 2 -14.36 -66.04 -43.26
CA LYS A 2 -14.83 -65.87 -41.86
C LYS A 2 -13.67 -65.73 -40.84
N LYS A 3 -13.40 -64.51 -40.32
CA LYS A 3 -13.62 -64.04 -38.91
C LYS A 3 -12.27 -63.50 -38.35
N VAL A 4 -12.09 -62.53 -37.45
CA VAL A 4 -12.88 -61.61 -36.61
C VAL A 4 -11.94 -60.43 -36.25
N TRP A 5 -12.50 -59.25 -35.97
CA TRP A 5 -11.84 -58.03 -35.48
C TRP A 5 -11.40 -58.12 -34.01
N LEU A 6 -10.37 -57.36 -33.60
CA LEU A 6 -10.16 -56.98 -32.21
C LEU A 6 -9.61 -55.55 -32.10
N SER A 7 -10.46 -54.70 -31.54
CA SER A 7 -10.24 -53.28 -31.25
C SER A 7 -9.30 -53.09 -30.06
N VAL A 8 -8.35 -52.15 -30.16
CA VAL A 8 -7.52 -51.73 -29.04
C VAL A 8 -8.28 -50.69 -28.22
N ALA A 9 -8.68 -51.07 -27.00
CA ALA A 9 -9.24 -50.17 -26.01
C ALA A 9 -8.10 -49.42 -25.31
N ALA A 10 -7.99 -48.11 -25.53
CA ALA A 10 -7.10 -47.25 -24.76
C ALA A 10 -7.77 -46.90 -23.42
N MET A 11 -7.28 -47.49 -22.33
CA MET A 11 -7.63 -47.10 -20.96
C MET A 11 -7.02 -45.73 -20.66
N ALA A 12 -7.85 -44.68 -20.63
CA ALA A 12 -7.48 -43.38 -20.11
C ALA A 12 -7.35 -43.48 -18.58
N LEU A 13 -6.10 -43.40 -18.09
CA LEU A 13 -5.78 -43.25 -16.67
C LEU A 13 -6.27 -41.88 -16.19
N LEU A 14 -7.42 -41.86 -15.52
CA LEU A 14 -7.90 -40.71 -14.75
C LEU A 14 -7.05 -40.57 -13.48
N THR A 15 -6.00 -39.76 -13.53
CA THR A 15 -5.33 -39.27 -12.32
C THR A 15 -6.24 -38.24 -11.64
N PRO A 16 -6.63 -38.40 -10.36
CA PRO A 16 -7.33 -37.34 -9.65
C PRO A 16 -6.37 -36.16 -9.47
N MET A 17 -6.60 -35.11 -10.25
CA MET A 17 -5.95 -33.82 -10.06
C MET A 17 -6.42 -33.28 -8.72
N VAL A 18 -5.59 -33.41 -7.68
CA VAL A 18 -5.83 -32.77 -6.38
C VAL A 18 -5.79 -31.27 -6.64
N ALA A 19 -6.97 -30.67 -6.79
CA ALA A 19 -7.11 -29.22 -6.82
C ALA A 19 -6.72 -28.71 -5.44
N GLU A 20 -5.46 -28.29 -5.29
CA GLU A 20 -5.03 -27.49 -4.15
C GLU A 20 -5.94 -26.26 -4.09
N THR A 21 -6.92 -26.31 -3.19
CA THR A 21 -7.77 -25.17 -2.88
C THR A 21 -6.87 -24.15 -2.20
N GLN A 22 -6.29 -23.27 -3.01
CA GLN A 22 -5.50 -22.15 -2.53
C GLN A 22 -6.45 -21.28 -1.71
N THR A 23 -6.45 -21.50 -0.40
CA THR A 23 -7.21 -20.70 0.55
C THR A 23 -6.71 -19.27 0.42
N ALA A 24 -7.51 -18.44 -0.23
CA ALA A 24 -7.25 -17.02 -0.33
C ALA A 24 -7.23 -16.47 1.10
N GLN A 25 -6.04 -16.32 1.69
CA GLN A 25 -5.91 -15.68 2.99
C GLN A 25 -6.45 -14.26 2.82
N ALA A 26 -7.66 -14.04 3.33
CA ALA A 26 -8.32 -12.76 3.34
C ALA A 26 -7.41 -11.80 4.10
N ALA A 27 -6.60 -11.04 3.37
CA ALA A 27 -5.58 -10.21 3.99
C ALA A 27 -6.27 -9.19 4.89
N SER A 28 -6.09 -9.39 6.19
CA SER A 28 -6.90 -8.77 7.22
C SER A 28 -6.52 -7.31 7.38
N TRP A 29 -7.53 -6.47 7.57
CA TRP A 29 -7.32 -5.08 7.92
C TRP A 29 -7.06 -4.97 9.42
N HIS A 30 -6.06 -4.17 9.79
CA HIS A 30 -5.71 -3.87 11.18
C HIS A 30 -5.97 -2.40 11.48
N ASN A 31 -6.49 -2.11 12.66
CA ASN A 31 -6.72 -0.74 13.10
C ASN A 31 -5.38 -0.02 13.41
N GLY A 32 -5.35 1.28 13.11
CA GLY A 32 -4.20 2.17 13.33
C GLY A 32 -3.15 2.08 12.23
N THR A 33 -1.88 2.21 12.63
CA THR A 33 -0.71 2.11 11.74
C THR A 33 0.31 1.11 12.28
N PRO A 34 1.07 0.41 11.41
CA PRO A 34 2.18 -0.44 11.83
C PRO A 34 3.22 0.37 12.61
N LYS A 35 3.81 -0.20 13.68
CA LYS A 35 4.90 0.46 14.43
C LYS A 35 6.06 0.88 13.52
N ALA A 36 6.41 0.04 12.55
CA ALA A 36 7.48 0.31 11.58
C ALA A 36 7.26 1.56 10.71
N MET A 37 6.01 1.97 10.51
CA MET A 37 5.65 3.13 9.69
C MET A 37 5.67 4.45 10.49
N ARG A 38 5.59 4.39 11.82
CA ARG A 38 5.43 5.59 12.66
C ARG A 38 6.69 6.45 12.68
N GLY A 39 6.50 7.76 12.57
CA GLY A 39 7.58 8.74 12.57
C GLY A 39 7.29 9.97 11.72
N LYS A 40 8.31 10.81 11.59
CA LYS A 40 8.33 11.98 10.71
C LYS A 40 9.21 11.65 9.50
N TYR A 41 8.74 11.96 8.31
CA TYR A 41 9.49 11.77 7.06
C TYR A 41 9.42 13.04 6.24
N GLN A 42 10.54 13.41 5.63
CA GLN A 42 10.60 14.59 4.79
C GLN A 42 11.30 14.28 3.47
N ALA A 43 10.67 14.66 2.37
CA ALA A 43 11.25 14.60 1.04
C ALA A 43 12.23 15.75 0.83
N LYS A 44 13.11 15.59 -0.16
CA LYS A 44 13.86 16.74 -0.68
C LYS A 44 12.89 17.65 -1.45
N LYS A 45 13.21 18.93 -1.54
CA LYS A 45 12.52 19.84 -2.47
C LYS A 45 12.64 19.31 -3.90
N HIS A 46 11.56 19.45 -4.65
CA HIS A 46 11.43 19.11 -6.06
C HIS A 46 11.62 20.31 -6.98
N SER A 47 11.55 21.54 -6.43
CA SER A 47 11.86 22.77 -7.15
C SER A 47 12.42 23.85 -6.21
N ALA A 48 13.07 24.86 -6.78
CA ALA A 48 13.57 26.01 -6.03
C ALA A 48 12.46 26.85 -5.40
N ALA A 49 11.25 26.81 -5.97
CA ALA A 49 10.08 27.55 -5.48
C ALA A 49 9.47 26.95 -4.20
N GLN A 50 9.82 25.71 -3.83
CA GLN A 50 9.30 25.09 -2.62
C GLN A 50 9.99 25.63 -1.36
N GLY A 51 9.19 26.03 -0.37
CA GLY A 51 9.68 26.39 0.97
C GLY A 51 10.30 25.19 1.68
N PHE A 52 9.66 24.02 1.55
CA PHE A 52 10.09 22.73 2.11
C PHE A 52 9.67 21.58 1.19
N GLY A 53 10.35 20.43 1.31
CA GLY A 53 9.91 19.20 0.64
C GLY A 53 8.83 18.50 1.45
N ASP A 54 8.01 17.67 0.79
CA ASP A 54 6.82 17.03 1.36
C ASP A 54 7.08 16.36 2.70
N MET A 55 6.19 16.62 3.65
CA MET A 55 6.31 16.23 5.04
C MET A 55 5.20 15.27 5.42
N TYR A 56 5.59 14.16 6.04
CA TYR A 56 4.70 13.11 6.50
C TYR A 56 4.89 12.91 8.00
N HIS A 57 3.81 12.97 8.77
CA HIS A 57 3.81 12.61 10.18
C HIS A 57 2.80 11.51 10.46
N ILE A 58 3.32 10.33 10.84
CA ILE A 58 2.51 9.14 11.04
C ILE A 58 2.61 8.71 12.50
N THR A 59 1.47 8.71 13.19
CA THR A 59 1.32 8.17 14.55
C THR A 59 0.48 6.90 14.50
N ALA A 60 0.19 6.31 15.67
CA ALA A 60 -0.73 5.17 15.75
C ALA A 60 -2.15 5.47 15.23
N LYS A 61 -2.59 6.74 15.29
CA LYS A 61 -3.99 7.14 15.04
C LYS A 61 -4.14 8.21 13.96
N THR A 62 -3.05 8.87 13.57
CA THR A 62 -3.09 10.01 12.65
C THR A 62 -2.05 9.87 11.55
N TYR A 63 -2.42 10.35 10.37
CA TYR A 63 -1.56 10.55 9.22
C TYR A 63 -1.71 12.01 8.84
N THR A 64 -0.59 12.74 8.82
CA THR A 64 -0.55 14.12 8.37
C THR A 64 0.38 14.23 7.18
N TYR A 65 -0.07 14.94 6.14
CA TYR A 65 0.70 15.27 4.95
C TYR A 65 0.67 16.79 4.73
N ASP A 66 1.85 17.35 4.53
CA ASP A 66 2.08 18.77 4.23
C ASP A 66 2.95 18.88 2.99
N ALA A 67 2.52 19.72 2.05
CA ALA A 67 3.30 20.09 0.87
C ALA A 67 3.37 21.61 0.78
N SER A 68 4.52 22.11 0.31
CA SER A 68 4.74 23.56 0.20
C SER A 68 3.67 24.21 -0.68
N GLY A 69 2.97 25.21 -0.13
CA GLY A 69 1.90 25.94 -0.82
C GLY A 69 0.54 25.23 -0.84
N MET A 70 0.42 24.06 -0.20
CA MET A 70 -0.82 23.28 -0.13
C MET A 70 -1.38 23.25 1.29
N PRO A 71 -2.70 23.12 1.46
CA PRO A 71 -3.29 22.93 2.79
C PRO A 71 -2.86 21.57 3.39
N GLN A 72 -2.59 21.56 4.70
CA GLN A 72 -2.31 20.33 5.44
C GLN A 72 -3.46 19.34 5.32
N VAL A 73 -3.14 18.10 4.95
CA VAL A 73 -4.06 16.97 4.99
C VAL A 73 -3.87 16.21 6.29
N LYS A 74 -4.95 15.99 7.04
CA LYS A 74 -4.93 15.16 8.26
C LYS A 74 -5.99 14.07 8.17
N ALA A 75 -5.56 12.82 8.27
CA ALA A 75 -6.43 11.66 8.35
C ALA A 75 -6.41 11.01 9.73
N THR A 76 -7.55 10.43 10.11
CA THR A 76 -7.81 9.70 11.36
C THR A 76 -8.56 8.40 11.06
N LYS A 77 -8.93 7.63 12.08
CA LYS A 77 -9.60 6.32 11.91
C LYS A 77 -8.82 5.43 10.93
N LEU A 78 -7.50 5.41 11.14
CA LEU A 78 -6.58 4.72 10.25
C LEU A 78 -6.80 3.21 10.35
N ARG A 79 -6.66 2.53 9.22
CA ARG A 79 -6.54 1.08 9.13
C ARG A 79 -5.53 0.72 8.06
N TYR A 80 -4.82 -0.37 8.23
CA TYR A 80 -3.81 -0.81 7.28
C TYR A 80 -3.95 -2.28 6.92
N LYS A 81 -3.43 -2.63 5.75
CA LYS A 81 -3.26 -4.00 5.28
C LYS A 81 -1.83 -4.15 4.77
N LYS A 82 -1.12 -5.20 5.20
CA LYS A 82 0.22 -5.50 4.65
C LYS A 82 0.05 -6.02 3.22
N ILE A 83 0.79 -5.45 2.28
CA ILE A 83 0.79 -5.87 0.87
C ILE A 83 1.97 -6.79 0.60
N SER A 84 3.16 -6.39 1.05
CA SER A 84 4.40 -7.16 0.89
C SER A 84 5.41 -6.77 1.96
N ALA A 85 6.65 -7.25 1.85
CA ALA A 85 7.72 -6.81 2.73
C ALA A 85 7.86 -5.28 2.68
N HIS A 86 7.83 -4.64 3.85
CA HIS A 86 7.98 -3.19 4.01
C HIS A 86 6.93 -2.34 3.28
N THR A 87 5.83 -2.94 2.79
CA THR A 87 4.83 -2.22 2.01
C THR A 87 3.43 -2.50 2.55
N TRP A 88 2.67 -1.43 2.75
CA TRP A 88 1.31 -1.48 3.31
C TRP A 88 0.37 -0.63 2.48
N ARG A 89 -0.91 -1.00 2.47
CA ARG A 89 -2.02 -0.11 2.14
C ARG A 89 -2.46 0.57 3.42
N LEU A 90 -2.59 1.89 3.42
CA LEU A 90 -3.11 2.67 4.53
C LEU A 90 -4.38 3.38 4.09
N GLN A 91 -5.45 3.22 4.86
CA GLN A 91 -6.71 3.94 4.67
C GLN A 91 -7.07 4.76 5.89
N GLY A 92 -7.82 5.84 5.69
CA GLY A 92 -8.28 6.71 6.78
C GLY A 92 -9.40 7.65 6.37
N LYS A 93 -10.00 8.30 7.37
CA LYS A 93 -10.95 9.41 7.18
C LYS A 93 -10.20 10.74 7.27
N VAL A 94 -10.25 11.52 6.20
CA VAL A 94 -9.62 12.83 6.11
C VAL A 94 -10.52 13.87 6.78
N LYS A 95 -9.92 14.78 7.55
CA LYS A 95 -10.60 15.96 8.08
C LYS A 95 -10.79 16.95 6.93
N THR A 96 -12.03 17.10 6.48
CA THR A 96 -12.38 18.04 5.42
C THR A 96 -12.36 19.48 5.90
N SER A 97 -12.14 20.41 4.98
CA SER A 97 -12.23 21.86 5.17
C SER A 97 -12.59 22.52 3.83
N ALA A 98 -12.74 23.85 3.80
CA ALA A 98 -12.93 24.58 2.55
C ALA A 98 -11.80 24.31 1.53
N ALA A 99 -10.56 24.12 2.02
CA ALA A 99 -9.39 23.85 1.20
C ALA A 99 -9.13 22.35 0.96
N VAL A 100 -9.69 21.45 1.77
CA VAL A 100 -9.51 19.99 1.67
C VAL A 100 -10.87 19.31 1.52
N ARG A 101 -11.26 19.01 0.28
CA ARG A 101 -12.63 18.55 -0.05
C ARG A 101 -12.80 17.02 -0.10
N PHE A 102 -11.70 16.27 -0.17
CA PHE A 102 -11.76 14.81 -0.14
C PHE A 102 -11.84 14.29 1.31
N SER A 103 -12.57 13.20 1.51
CA SER A 103 -12.91 12.68 2.85
C SER A 103 -12.24 11.35 3.20
N LYS A 104 -11.50 10.75 2.26
CA LYS A 104 -10.86 9.44 2.42
C LYS A 104 -9.39 9.49 1.99
N LEU A 105 -8.54 8.88 2.79
CA LEU A 105 -7.15 8.57 2.45
C LEU A 105 -7.10 7.10 1.99
N ASP A 106 -6.39 6.82 0.90
CA ASP A 106 -6.09 5.46 0.46
C ASP A 106 -4.72 5.41 -0.24
N GLU A 107 -3.69 5.12 0.55
CA GLU A 107 -2.30 5.19 0.10
C GLU A 107 -1.63 3.82 0.09
N LYS A 108 -0.68 3.67 -0.81
CA LYS A 108 0.37 2.67 -0.76
C LYS A 108 1.61 3.28 -0.13
N ILE A 109 2.08 2.69 0.97
CA ILE A 109 3.22 3.17 1.74
C ILE A 109 4.32 2.11 1.76
N TYR A 110 5.54 2.51 1.41
CA TYR A 110 6.76 1.74 1.65
C TYR A 110 7.49 2.32 2.86
N CYS A 111 7.94 1.47 3.79
CA CYS A 111 8.76 1.90 4.91
C CYS A 111 9.78 0.83 5.34
N LYS A 112 11.07 1.17 5.21
CA LYS A 112 12.20 0.33 5.64
C LYS A 112 13.27 1.20 6.28
N SER A 113 13.47 1.03 7.59
CA SER A 113 14.43 1.79 8.39
C SER A 113 14.23 3.32 8.27
N LYS A 114 15.06 3.99 7.47
CA LYS A 114 14.98 5.45 7.23
C LYS A 114 14.27 5.80 5.91
N LYS A 115 14.06 4.83 5.02
CA LYS A 115 13.43 5.05 3.71
C LYS A 115 11.92 4.98 3.83
N PHE A 116 11.26 5.99 3.29
CA PHE A 116 9.81 6.08 3.24
C PHE A 116 9.38 6.47 1.83
N ALA A 117 8.26 5.93 1.37
CA ALA A 117 7.56 6.47 0.22
C ALA A 117 6.05 6.33 0.38
N ALA A 118 5.30 7.31 -0.09
CA ALA A 118 3.84 7.31 -0.14
C ALA A 118 3.35 7.70 -1.53
N THR A 119 2.25 7.09 -1.95
CA THR A 119 1.54 7.40 -3.19
C THR A 119 0.11 6.87 -3.09
N ASP A 120 -0.80 7.34 -3.94
CA ASP A 120 -2.15 6.77 -4.02
C ASP A 120 -2.12 5.25 -4.25
N TYR A 121 -3.05 4.55 -3.61
CA TYR A 121 -3.19 3.11 -3.81
C TYR A 121 -3.60 2.82 -5.26
N GLY A 122 -2.81 1.99 -5.95
CA GLY A 122 -2.95 1.71 -7.39
C GLY A 122 -1.85 2.37 -8.23
N SER A 123 -1.21 3.42 -7.72
CA SER A 123 -0.12 4.11 -8.41
C SER A 123 1.23 3.44 -8.17
N LYS A 124 2.18 3.62 -9.10
CA LYS A 124 3.60 3.26 -8.89
C LYS A 124 4.29 4.37 -8.08
N PHE A 125 5.28 4.00 -7.28
CA PHE A 125 6.10 5.01 -6.60
C PHE A 125 6.88 5.81 -7.66
N SER A 126 6.84 7.13 -7.57
CA SER A 126 7.65 8.01 -8.41
C SER A 126 8.93 8.41 -7.68
N LYS A 127 9.84 9.11 -8.37
CA LYS A 127 11.02 9.70 -7.71
C LYS A 127 10.64 10.71 -6.62
N LEU A 128 9.50 11.39 -6.77
CA LEU A 128 9.00 12.41 -5.84
C LEU A 128 8.35 11.80 -4.59
N SER A 129 7.86 10.56 -4.68
CA SER A 129 7.25 9.84 -3.56
C SER A 129 8.21 9.59 -2.39
N TRP A 130 9.53 9.68 -2.60
CA TRP A 130 10.53 9.24 -1.62
C TRP A 130 10.90 10.31 -0.61
N ALA A 131 10.82 9.94 0.66
CA ALA A 131 11.23 10.73 1.80
C ALA A 131 12.18 9.95 2.73
N THR A 132 12.84 10.69 3.62
CA THR A 132 13.71 10.11 4.64
C THR A 132 13.19 10.41 6.04
N LYS A 133 13.35 9.46 6.96
CA LYS A 133 13.00 9.64 8.36
C LYS A 133 13.83 10.75 9.00
N VAL A 134 13.17 11.68 9.68
CA VAL A 134 13.79 12.82 10.37
C VAL A 134 13.34 12.89 11.84
N SER A 135 14.16 13.47 12.71
CA SER A 135 13.79 13.73 14.11
C SER A 135 12.89 14.96 14.25
N LYS A 136 13.15 15.97 13.43
CA LYS A 136 12.38 17.19 13.27
C LYS A 136 12.27 17.56 11.79
N PHE A 137 11.16 18.17 11.42
CA PHE A 137 11.01 18.75 10.09
C PHE A 137 11.95 19.94 9.93
N LYS A 138 12.46 20.10 8.72
CA LYS A 138 13.37 21.17 8.31
C LYS A 138 12.65 22.20 7.46
#